data_AF-A0A940N7Z0-F1
#
_entry.id   AF-A0A940N7Z0-F1
#
_cell.length_a   1.000
_cell.length_b   1.000
_cell.length_c   1.000
_cell.angle_alpha   90.00
_cell.angle_beta   90.00
_cell.angle_gamma   90.00
#
_symmetry.space_group_name_H-M   'P 1'
#
loop_
_entity.id
_entity.type
_entity.pdbx_description
1 polymer ?
#
loop_
_entity_poly.entity_id
_entity_poly.type
_entity_poly.pdbx_seq_one_letter_code
_entity_poly.pdbx_strand_id
1 'polypeptide(L)' 'MTLAIYLIGWLIFIGGVSWALVSMHVAQHYVAIVAVILLGIGVVTGATRARGRDRS' A
#
# COMPACT_ATOMS: atom_id res chain seq x y z
N MET A 1 -0.86 -14.35 -11.40
CA MET A 1 -1.28 -14.74 -10.03
C MET A 1 -0.44 -14.04 -8.95
N THR A 2 0.88 -13.97 -9.08
CA THR A 2 1.77 -13.30 -8.09
C THR A 2 1.58 -11.78 -7.97
N LEU A 3 1.26 -11.05 -9.06
CA LEU A 3 1.00 -9.59 -9.00
C LEU A 3 -0.30 -9.26 -8.26
N ALA A 4 -1.37 -10.03 -8.50
CA ALA A 4 -2.65 -9.83 -7.83
C ALA A 4 -2.52 -10.05 -6.32
N ILE A 5 -1.84 -11.11 -5.90
CA ILE A 5 -1.56 -11.39 -4.48
C ILE A 5 -0.70 -10.28 -3.86
N TYR A 6 0.26 -9.73 -4.61
CA TYR A 6 1.06 -8.58 -4.17
C TYR A 6 0.22 -7.33 -3.92
N LEU A 7 -0.68 -6.99 -4.84
CA LEU A 7 -1.60 -5.85 -4.69
C LEU A 7 -2.56 -6.04 -3.51
N ILE A 8 -3.06 -7.26 -3.30
CA ILE A 8 -3.91 -7.60 -2.15
C ILE A 8 -3.13 -7.44 -0.84
N GLY A 9 -1.89 -7.93 -0.79
CA GLY A 9 -1.02 -7.76 0.37
C GLY A 9 -0.78 -6.29 0.71
N TRP A 10 -0.59 -5.46 -0.32
CA TRP A 10 -0.47 -4.00 -0.16
C TRP A 10 -1.74 -3.35 0.37
N LEU A 11 -2.91 -3.78 -0.10
CA LEU A 11 -4.19 -3.25 0.37
C LEU A 11 -4.42 -3.57 1.85
N ILE A 12 -4.09 -4.80 2.26
CA ILE A 12 -4.17 -5.24 3.67
C ILE A 12 -3.16 -4.45 4.52
N PHE A 13 -1.94 -4.22 4.02
CA PHE A 13 -0.93 -3.46 4.74
C PHE A 13 -1.36 -2.00 4.98
N ILE A 14 -1.88 -1.32 3.95
CA ILE A 14 -2.40 0.06 4.07
C ILE A 14 -3.57 0.10 5.05
N GLY A 15 -4.53 -0.83 4.92
CA GLY A 15 -5.68 -0.93 5.81
C GLY A 15 -5.27 -1.18 7.26
N GLY A 16 -4.32 -2.09 7.50
CA GLY A 16 -3.82 -2.42 8.84
C GLY A 16 -3.13 -1.24 9.51
N VAL A 17 -2.23 -0.54 8.80
CA VAL A 17 -1.55 0.65 9.36
C VAL A 17 -2.56 1.78 9.63
N SER A 18 -3.50 2.00 8.72
CA SER A 18 -4.55 3.01 8.91
C SER A 18 -5.43 2.68 10.12
N TRP A 19 -5.81 1.42 10.28
CA TRP A 19 -6.62 0.97 11.42
C TRP A 19 -5.88 1.10 12.75
N ALA A 20 -4.59 0.77 12.79
CA ALA A 20 -3.76 0.97 13.96
C ALA A 20 -3.67 2.46 14.36
N LEU A 21 -3.47 3.37 13.41
CA LEU A 21 -3.42 4.81 13.65
C LEU A 21 -4.75 5.36 14.16
N VAL A 22 -5.87 4.92 13.57
CA VAL A 22 -7.21 5.28 14.05
C VAL A 22 -7.44 4.79 15.48
N SER A 23 -7.01 3.56 15.79
CA SER A 23 -7.14 2.97 17.14
C SER A 23 -6.31 3.73 18.19
N MET A 24 -5.17 4.32 17.78
CA MET A 24 -4.35 5.18 18.62
C MET A 24 -4.88 6.63 18.74
N HIS A 25 -6.07 6.93 18.21
CA HIS A 25 -6.67 8.26 18.23
C HIS A 25 -5.80 9.33 17.55
N VAL A 26 -5.00 8.92 16.57
CA VAL A 26 -4.24 9.86 15.73
C VAL A 26 -5.23 10.69 14.90
N ALA A 27 -4.96 11.98 14.73
CA ALA A 27 -5.87 12.84 13.97
C ALA A 27 -6.04 12.31 12.53
N GLN A 28 -7.28 12.29 12.06
CA GLN A 28 -7.69 11.76 10.74
C GLN A 28 -6.82 12.28 9.58
N HIS A 29 -6.39 13.55 9.66
CA HIS A 29 -5.50 14.16 8.66
C HIS A 29 -4.15 13.42 8.56
N TYR A 30 -3.54 13.05 9.68
CA TYR A 30 -2.27 12.32 9.66
C TYR A 30 -2.45 10.88 9.15
N VAL A 31 -3.57 10.24 9.47
CA VAL A 31 -3.91 8.91 8.94
C VAL A 31 -4.02 8.96 7.41
N ALA A 32 -4.69 9.98 6.87
CA ALA A 32 -4.81 10.17 5.43
C ALA A 32 -3.45 10.42 4.76
N ILE A 33 -2.58 11.23 5.37
CA ILE A 33 -1.21 11.46 4.86
C ILE A 33 -0.44 10.15 4.79
N VAL A 34 -0.44 9.36 5.86
CA VAL A 34 0.26 8.05 5.90
C VAL A 34 -0.33 7.09 4.86
N ALA A 35 -1.66 7.01 4.76
CA ALA A 35 -2.32 6.14 3.78
C ALA A 35 -1.95 6.49 2.33
N VAL A 36 -1.88 7.78 1.99
CA VAL A 36 -1.48 8.25 0.65
C VAL A 36 -0.01 7.94 0.35
N ILE A 37 0.89 8.16 1.32
CA ILE A 37 2.31 7.84 1.18
C ILE A 37 2.49 6.33 0.92
N LEU A 38 1.83 5.50 1.74
CA LEU A 38 1.88 4.06 1.61
C LEU A 38 1.33 3.60 0.24
N LEU A 39 0.18 4.14 -0.18
CA LEU A 39 -0.39 3.85 -1.50
C LEU A 39 0.60 4.19 -2.64
N GLY A 40 1.24 5.36 -2.57
CA GLY A 40 2.26 5.77 -3.54
C GLY A 40 3.43 4.78 -3.64
N ILE A 41 3.97 4.34 -2.50
CA ILE A 41 5.04 3.35 -2.45
C ILE A 41 4.57 2.03 -3.08
N GLY A 42 3.36 1.58 -2.74
CA GLY A 42 2.77 0.35 -3.27
C GLY A 42 2.56 0.36 -4.78
N VAL A 43 2.16 1.49 -5.34
CA VAL A 43 2.02 1.67 -6.79
C VAL A 43 3.39 1.62 -7.47
N VAL A 44 4.41 2.32 -6.96
CA VAL A 44 5.76 2.33 -7.56
C VAL A 44 6.40 0.94 -7.52
N THR A 45 6.27 0.24 -6.40
CA THR A 45 6.78 -1.13 -6.25
C THR A 45 5.98 -2.16 -7.07
N GLY A 46 4.67 -1.99 -7.18
CA GLY A 46 3.84 -2.77 -8.10
C GLY A 46 4.21 -2.55 -9.57
N ALA A 47 4.43 -1.29 -9.96
CA ALA A 47 4.78 -0.92 -11.33
C ALA A 47 6.16 -1.43 -11.75
N THR A 48 7.16 -1.38 -10.86
CA THR A 48 8.50 -1.97 -11.13
C THR A 48 8.43 -3.48 -11.28
N ARG A 49 7.61 -4.15 -10.45
CA ARG A 49 7.41 -5.61 -10.53
C ARG A 49 6.66 -6.05 -11.78
N ALA A 50 5.72 -5.23 -12.27
CA ALA A 50 5.04 -5.46 -13.54
C ALA A 50 6.01 -5.35 -14.73
N ARG A 51 6.88 -4.33 -14.77
CA ARG A 51 7.88 -4.14 -15.86
C ARG A 51 8.92 -5.26 -15.93
N GLY A 52 9.29 -5.86 -14.79
CA GLY A 52 10.21 -7.00 -14.78
C GLY A 52 9.67 -8.23 -15.49
N ARG A 53 8.35 -8.33 -15.64
CA ARG A 53 7.67 -9.44 -16.33
C ARG A 53 7.63 -9.26 -17.85
N ASP A 54 7.79 -8.03 -18.35
CA ASP A 54 7.81 -7.73 -19.79
C ASP A 54 9.18 -7.98 -20.46
N ARG A 55 10.20 -8.41 -19.70
CA ARG A 55 11.56 -8.70 -20.23
C ARG A 55 11.86 -10.18 -20.45
N SER A 56 10.86 -11.07 -20.45
CA SER A 56 11.02 -12.51 -20.72
C SER A 56 10.36 -12.92 -22.03
#